data_AF-A0A1E5WMT9-F1
#
_entry.id   AF-A0A1E5WMT9-F1
#
_cell.length_a   1.000
_cell.length_b   1.000
_cell.length_c   1.000
_cell.angle_alpha   90.00
_cell.angle_beta   90.00
_cell.angle_gamma   90.00
#
_symmetry.space_group_name_H-M   'P 1'
#
loop_
_entity.id
_entity.type
_entity.pdbx_description
1 polymer ?
#
loop_
_entity_poly.entity_id
_entity_poly.type
_entity_poly.pdbx_seq_one_letter_code
_entity_poly.pdbx_strand_id
1 'polypeptide(L)' 'LLGSGEHAVHKLLMMMNNKGTMMPGVINKAYMKKFKPLVEEGSVYIIANVRVTQAARKYRPVENDKVLNFLPTTT' A
#
# COMPACT_ATOMS: atom_id res chain seq x y z
N LEU A 1 -8.80 -21.70 16.50
CA LEU A 1 -7.42 -21.27 16.21
C LEU A 1 -7.45 -20.22 15.09
N LEU A 2 -7.79 -18.98 15.41
CA LEU A 2 -7.73 -17.86 14.47
C LEU A 2 -6.31 -17.28 14.59
N GLY A 3 -5.46 -17.59 13.62
CA GLY A 3 -4.07 -17.15 13.60
C GLY A 3 -3.96 -15.64 13.44
N SER A 4 -3.38 -15.00 14.46
CA SER A 4 -2.38 -13.90 14.49
C SER A 4 -2.07 -13.01 13.26
N GLY A 5 -2.98 -12.85 12.29
CA GLY A 5 -2.66 -12.25 10.99
C GLY A 5 -3.20 -10.83 10.72
N GLU A 6 -4.00 -10.24 11.61
CA GLU A 6 -4.48 -8.87 11.42
C GLU A 6 -3.50 -7.86 12.00
N HIS A 7 -2.37 -7.66 11.32
CA HIS A 7 -1.77 -6.33 11.32
C HIS A 7 -2.75 -5.42 10.60
N ALA A 8 -3.67 -4.79 11.35
CA ALA A 8 -4.77 -3.99 10.83
C ALA A 8 -4.26 -2.95 9.82
N VAL A 9 -4.36 -3.29 8.53
CA VAL A 9 -4.13 -2.37 7.42
C VAL A 9 -5.19 -1.29 7.53
N HIS A 10 -4.75 -0.04 7.65
CA HIS A 10 -5.68 1.06 7.88
C HIS A 10 -6.06 1.79 6.59
N LYS A 11 -5.18 1.79 5.58
CA LYS A 11 -5.51 2.33 4.25
C LYS A 11 -4.90 1.45 3.16
N LEU A 12 -5.78 0.99 2.27
CA LEU A 12 -5.43 0.39 0.98
C LEU A 12 -5.52 1.48 -0.09
N LEU A 13 -4.47 1.63 -0.88
CA LEU A 13 -4.36 2.56 -1.99
C LEU A 13 -4.35 1.76 -3.30
N MET A 14 -5.02 2.25 -4.33
CA MET A 14 -4.86 1.76 -5.69
C MET A 14 -3.97 2.76 -6.43
N MET A 15 -2.73 2.37 -6.71
CA MET A 15 -1.74 3.26 -7.31
C MET A 15 -1.46 2.82 -8.74
N MET A 16 -1.45 3.75 -9.69
CA MET A 16 -1.11 3.48 -11.08
C MET A 16 0.26 4.06 -11.39
N ASN A 17 1.15 3.26 -11.98
CA ASN A 17 2.43 3.77 -12.45
C ASN A 17 2.30 4.43 -13.84
N ASN A 18 3.38 5.04 -14.31
CA ASN A 18 3.43 5.69 -15.63
C ASN A 18 3.25 4.75 -16.84
N LYS A 19 3.24 3.43 -16.64
CA LYS A 19 2.94 2.42 -17.67
C LYS A 19 1.48 1.93 -17.62
N GLY A 20 0.63 2.56 -16.80
CA GLY A 20 -0.76 2.13 -16.62
C GLY A 20 -0.92 0.87 -15.76
N THR A 21 0.15 0.36 -15.15
CA THR A 21 0.07 -0.80 -14.26
C THR A 21 -0.46 -0.36 -12.89
N MET A 22 -1.59 -0.94 -12.48
CA MET A 22 -2.13 -0.74 -11.14
C MET A 22 -1.44 -1.67 -10.13
N MET A 23 -1.13 -1.14 -8.95
CA MET A 23 -0.57 -1.85 -7.82
C MET A 23 -1.29 -1.45 -6.53
N PRO A 24 -1.58 -2.41 -5.63
CA PRO A 24 -2.07 -2.09 -4.31
C PRO A 24 -0.94 -1.51 -3.46
N GLY A 25 -1.23 -0.42 -2.73
CA GLY A 25 -0.36 0.18 -1.73
C GLY A 25 -0.98 0.07 -0.34
N VAL A 26 -0.17 -0.24 0.68
CA VAL A 26 -0.64 -0.45 2.06
C VAL A 26 0.11 0.46 3.00
N ILE A 27 -0.63 1.25 3.78
CA ILE A 27 -0.09 2.03 4.89
C ILE A 27 -0.47 1.35 6.21
N ASN A 28 0.55 0.96 6.98
CA ASN A 28 0.35 0.42 8.32
C ASN A 28 -0.21 1.50 9.25
N LYS A 29 -1.14 1.12 10.15
CA LYS A 29 -1.74 2.01 11.16
C LYS A 29 -0.70 2.84 11.93
N ALA A 30 0.47 2.26 12.24
CA ALA A 30 1.55 2.95 12.93
C ALA A 30 2.06 4.21 12.22
N TYR A 31 1.92 4.29 10.89
CA TYR A 31 2.43 5.39 10.07
C TYR A 31 1.34 6.27 9.46
N MET A 32 0.06 6.01 9.79
CA MET A 32 -1.06 6.75 9.22
C MET A 32 -1.03 8.24 9.54
N LYS A 33 -0.61 8.63 10.75
CA LYS A 33 -0.51 10.05 11.12
C LYS A 33 0.47 10.80 10.21
N LYS A 34 1.53 10.13 9.75
CA LYS A 34 2.53 10.70 8.83
C LYS A 34 1.98 10.81 7.41
N PHE A 35 1.42 9.73 6.87
CA PHE A 35 1.10 9.66 5.44
C PHE A 35 -0.32 10.09 5.07
N LYS A 36 -1.30 10.01 5.99
CA LYS A 36 -2.69 10.41 5.72
C LYS A 36 -2.82 11.84 5.14
N PRO A 37 -2.14 12.87 5.67
CA PRO A 37 -2.26 14.22 5.12
C PRO A 37 -1.47 14.44 3.82
N LEU A 38 -0.63 13.49 3.40
CA LEU A 38 0.25 13.64 2.23
C LEU A 38 -0.29 12.95 0.98
N VAL A 39 -1.18 11.97 1.15
CA VAL A 39 -1.67 11.12 0.06
C VAL A 39 -3.15 11.38 -0.21
N GLU A 40 -3.39 12.11 -1.29
CA GLU A 40 -4.70 12.48 -1.82
C GLU A 40 -5.02 11.65 -3.08
N GLU A 41 -6.30 11.35 -3.26
CA GLU A 41 -6.77 10.63 -4.44
C GLU A 41 -6.71 11.50 -5.69
N GLY A 42 -6.40 10.90 -6.85
CA GLY A 42 -6.24 11.64 -8.12
C GLY A 42 -4.92 12.40 -8.27
N SER A 43 -4.09 12.43 -7.23
CA SER A 43 -2.78 13.09 -7.25
C SER A 43 -1.64 12.17 -7.70
N VAL A 44 -0.58 12.75 -8.25
CA VAL A 44 0.62 12.05 -8.71
C VAL A 44 1.76 12.29 -7.73
N TYR A 45 2.43 11.22 -7.32
CA TYR A 45 3.52 11.26 -6.36
C TYR A 45 4.75 10.50 -6.88
N ILE A 46 5.93 10.97 -6.49
CA ILE A 46 7.14 10.14 -6.50
C ILE A 46 7.25 9.54 -5.10
N ILE A 47 7.22 8.21 -5.02
CA ILE A 47 7.30 7.49 -3.74
C ILE A 47 8.58 6.67 -3.74
N ALA A 48 9.40 6.85 -2.71
CA ALA A 48 10.67 6.14 -2.55
C ALA A 48 10.73 5.34 -1.24
N ASN A 49 11.64 4.39 -1.16
CA ASN A 49 11.87 3.56 0.04
C ASN A 49 10.62 2.78 0.50
N VAL A 50 10.00 2.06 -0.42
CA VAL A 50 8.88 1.14 -0.14
C VAL A 50 9.36 -0.30 -0.17
N ARG A 51 8.65 -1.18 0.55
CA ARG A 51 8.90 -2.63 0.47
C ARG A 51 7.87 -3.28 -0.46
N VAL A 52 8.35 -3.98 -1.48
CA VAL A 52 7.50 -4.78 -2.36
C VAL A 52 7.42 -6.21 -1.83
N THR A 53 6.21 -6.74 -1.65
CA THR A 53 5.98 -8.14 -1.25
C THR A 53 4.95 -8.80 -2.15
N GLN A 54 4.85 -10.13 -2.09
CA GLN A 54 3.72 -10.82 -2.73
C GLN A 54 2.40 -10.41 -2.09
N ALA A 55 1.39 -10.16 -2.92
CA ALA A 55 0.03 -9.93 -2.49
C ALA A 55 -0.56 -11.24 -1.93
N ALA A 56 -1.38 -11.14 -0.90
CA ALA A 56 -2.11 -12.31 -0.39
C ALA A 56 -2.99 -12.91 -1.49
N ARG A 57 -3.15 -14.24 -1.48
CA ARG A 57 -3.97 -14.98 -2.46
C ARG A 57 -5.49 -14.77 -2.30
N LYS A 58 -5.92 -13.95 -1.33
CA LYS A 58 -7.33 -13.61 -1.09
C LYS A 58 -7.83 -12.61 -2.13
N TYR A 59 -9.06 -12.10 -1.95
CA TYR A 59 -9.61 -11.02 -2.76
C TYR A 59 -8.58 -9.89 -2.98
N ARG A 60 -8.39 -9.51 -4.24
CA ARG A 60 -7.53 -8.40 -4.66
C ARG A 60 -8.37 -7.40 -5.46
N PRO A 61 -8.34 -6.11 -5.11
CA PRO A 61 -9.08 -5.11 -5.86
C PRO A 61 -8.43 -4.76 -7.20
N VAL A 62 -7.17 -5.15 -7.42
CA VAL A 62 -6.45 -4.94 -8.67
C VAL A 62 -5.73 -6.23 -9.08
N GLU A 63 -5.60 -6.46 -10.38
CA GLU A 63 -4.90 -7.60 -10.94
C GLU A 63 -3.38 -7.38 -10.88
N ASN A 64 -2.82 -7.54 -9.67
CA ASN A 64 -1.39 -7.49 -9.44
C ASN A 64 -1.00 -8.49 -8.33
N ASP A 65 0.07 -9.25 -8.54
CA ASP A 65 0.57 -10.25 -7.59
C ASP A 65 1.52 -9.66 -6.54
N LYS A 66 1.79 -8.35 -6.61
CA LYS A 66 2.64 -7.61 -5.68
C LYS A 66 1.86 -6.53 -4.94
N VAL A 67 2.36 -6.14 -3.78
CA VAL A 67 1.85 -5.03 -2.97
C VAL A 67 3.01 -4.15 -2.51
N LEU A 68 2.79 -2.84 -2.57
CA LEU A 68 3.71 -1.83 -2.05
C LEU A 68 3.38 -1.54 -0.59
N ASN A 69 4.35 -1.74 0.30
CA ASN A 69 4.20 -1.49 1.72
C ASN A 69 4.99 -0.23 2.10
N PHE A 70 4.30 0.74 2.67
CA PHE A 70 4.94 1.94 3.22
C PHE A 70 5.73 1.59 4.48
N LEU A 71 6.96 2.09 4.54
CA LEU A 71 7.88 1.98 5.66
C LEU A 71 7.91 3.30 6.44
N PRO A 72 8.44 3.32 7.69
CA PRO A 72 8.71 4.58 8.38
C PRO A 72 9.56 5.56 7.55
N THR A 73 10.47 5.01 6.76
CA THR A 73 11.45 5.72 5.91
C THR A 73 10.94 6.02 4.50
N THR A 74 9.70 5.66 4.18
CA THR A 74 9.08 6.07 2.91
C THR A 74 8.95 7.60 2.88
N THR A 75 9.28 8.15 1.72
CA THR A 75 9.25 9.58 1.38
C THR A 75 8.46 9.77 0.10
#